data_AF-A0A0M0BLV0-F1
#
_entry.id   AF-A0A0M0BLV0-F1
#
_cell.length_a   1.000
_cell.length_b   1.000
_cell.length_c   1.000
_cell.angle_alpha   90.00
_cell.angle_beta   90.00
_cell.angle_gamma   90.00
#
_symmetry.space_group_name_H-M   'P 1'
#
loop_
_entity.id
_entity.type
_entity.pdbx_description
1 polymer ?
#
loop_
_entity_poly.entity_id
_entity_poly.type
_entity_poly.pdbx_seq_one_letter_code
_entity_poly.pdbx_strand_id
1 'polypeptide(L)'
;MFQKVRGLFRKETLEDKIPIVILNLESALDRLDSISENLRKEDNNLFESCVKARMENDTVHAMMYANECAEIRKIALLVVSSKYALEQMV
;
A
#
# COMPACT_ATOMS: atom_id res chain seq x y z
N MET A 1 1.40 14.87 49.24
CA MET A 1 0.12 14.56 48.54
C MET A 1 -0.06 15.34 47.22
N PHE A 2 0.63 16.46 46.99
CA PHE A 2 0.43 17.32 45.79
C PHE A 2 1.30 17.03 44.55
N GLN A 3 2.32 16.17 44.63
CA GLN A 3 3.12 15.81 43.45
C GLN A 3 2.42 14.81 42.52
N LYS A 4 1.47 14.02 43.04
CA LYS A 4 0.80 12.95 42.29
C LYS A 4 -0.29 13.47 41.33
N VAL A 5 -0.75 14.71 41.50
CA VAL A 5 -1.80 15.33 40.67
C VAL A 5 -1.23 16.06 39.45
N ARG A 6 0.08 16.38 39.42
CA ARG A 6 0.73 17.01 38.25
C ARG A 6 0.89 16.08 37.04
N GLY A 7 0.85 14.75 37.24
CA GLY A 7 0.93 13.77 36.16
C GLY A 7 -0.36 13.62 35.35
N LEU A 8 -1.51 14.01 35.91
CA LEU A 8 -2.82 13.86 35.23
C LEU A 8 -3.02 14.82 34.05
N PHE A 9 -2.21 15.89 33.96
CA PHE A 9 -2.27 16.92 32.92
C PHE A 9 -0.93 17.15 32.23
N ARG A 10 -0.05 16.14 32.17
CA ARG A 10 1.14 16.26 31.31
C ARG A 10 0.66 16.18 29.86
N LYS A 11 0.47 17.35 29.24
CA LYS A 11 0.23 17.49 27.80
C LYS A 11 1.38 16.77 27.08
N GLU A 12 1.07 15.73 26.30
CA GLU A 12 2.08 15.03 25.49
C GLU A 12 2.94 16.05 24.76
N THR A 13 4.23 15.96 24.98
CA THR A 13 5.20 16.84 24.34
C THR A 13 5.42 16.39 22.90
N LEU A 14 6.02 17.24 22.06
CA LEU A 14 6.38 16.83 20.70
C LEU A 14 7.39 15.67 20.72
N GLU A 15 8.29 15.64 21.70
CA GLU A 15 9.25 14.56 21.90
C GLU A 15 8.57 13.20 22.14
N ASP A 16 7.44 13.19 22.87
CA ASP A 16 6.67 11.96 23.11
C ASP A 16 5.93 11.48 21.85
N LYS A 17 5.60 12.39 20.92
CA LYS A 17 4.80 12.11 19.72
C LYS A 17 5.63 11.63 18.54
N ILE A 18 6.87 12.09 18.42
CA ILE A 18 7.77 11.73 17.31
C ILE A 18 7.91 10.20 17.16
N PRO A 19 8.21 9.43 18.23
CA PRO A 19 8.35 7.97 18.11
C PRO A 19 7.06 7.28 17.65
N ILE A 20 5.90 7.77 18.10
CA ILE A 20 4.60 7.24 17.70
C ILE A 20 4.35 7.49 16.21
N VAL A 21 4.68 8.68 15.73
CA VAL A 21 4.55 9.01 14.30
C VAL A 21 5.48 8.16 13.44
N ILE A 22 6.73 7.95 13.86
CA ILE A 22 7.69 7.08 13.16
C ILE A 22 7.13 5.65 13.07
N LEU A 23 6.66 5.08 14.17
CA LEU A 23 6.07 3.74 14.18
C LEU A 23 4.86 3.62 13.23
N ASN A 24 4.02 4.66 13.17
CA ASN A 24 2.88 4.68 12.26
C ASN A 24 3.32 4.76 10.79
N LEU A 25 4.40 5.49 10.48
CA LEU A 25 4.97 5.57 9.13
C LEU A 25 5.57 4.23 8.71
N GLU A 26 6.33 3.58 9.58
CA GLU A 26 6.88 2.23 9.36
C GLU A 26 5.75 1.23 9.09
N SER A 27 4.69 1.23 9.92
CA SER A 27 3.54 0.37 9.71
C SER A 27 2.79 0.66 8.39
N ALA A 28 2.74 1.93 7.97
CA ALA A 28 2.16 2.30 6.69
C ALA A 28 3.01 1.79 5.51
N LEU A 29 4.33 1.86 5.61
CA LEU A 29 5.26 1.29 4.61
C LEU A 29 5.07 -0.21 4.47
N ASP A 30 5.06 -0.96 5.58
CA ASP A 30 4.84 -2.41 5.57
C ASP A 30 3.51 -2.79 4.91
N ARG A 31 2.47 -2.00 5.17
CA ARG A 31 1.16 -2.20 4.56
C ARG A 31 1.19 -1.95 3.05
N LEU A 32 1.87 -0.90 2.60
CA LEU A 32 2.02 -0.61 1.16
C LEU A 32 2.81 -1.70 0.46
N ASP A 33 3.82 -2.29 1.10
CA ASP A 33 4.56 -3.43 0.56
C ASP A 33 3.67 -4.66 0.40
N SER A 34 2.89 -5.00 1.43
CA SER A 34 1.92 -6.10 1.32
C SER A 34 0.89 -5.87 0.20
N ILE A 35 0.39 -4.64 0.06
CA ILE A 35 -0.54 -4.29 -1.03
C ILE A 35 0.15 -4.44 -2.39
N SER A 36 1.38 -3.94 -2.53
CA SER A 36 2.18 -4.02 -3.77
C SER A 36 2.39 -5.47 -4.22
N GLU A 37 2.75 -6.36 -3.28
CA GLU A 37 2.92 -7.79 -3.56
C GLU A 37 1.62 -8.45 -4.03
N ASN A 38 0.50 -8.12 -3.39
CA ASN A 38 -0.81 -8.65 -3.77
C ASN A 38 -1.23 -8.17 -5.15
N LEU A 39 -1.05 -6.87 -5.47
CA LEU A 39 -1.34 -6.33 -6.79
C LEU A 39 -0.48 -6.99 -7.88
N ARG A 40 0.81 -7.22 -7.61
CA ARG A 40 1.71 -7.91 -8.54
C ARG A 40 1.26 -9.36 -8.79
N LYS A 41 0.85 -10.06 -7.73
CA LYS A 41 0.35 -11.44 -7.85
C LYS A 41 -0.92 -11.48 -8.69
N GLU A 42 -1.84 -10.54 -8.46
CA GLU A 42 -3.10 -10.48 -9.19
C GLU A 42 -2.89 -10.08 -10.66
N ASP A 43 -2.00 -9.13 -10.96
CA ASP A 43 -1.62 -8.77 -12.34
C ASP A 43 -1.09 -9.98 -13.10
N ASN A 44 -0.23 -10.79 -12.47
CA ASN A 44 0.32 -11.99 -13.09
C ASN A 44 -0.78 -13.02 -13.40
N ASN A 45 -1.70 -13.28 -12.47
CA ASN A 45 -2.81 -14.22 -12.67
C ASN A 45 -3.73 -13.78 -13.81
N LEU A 46 -4.06 -12.48 -13.87
CA LEU A 46 -4.90 -11.92 -14.93
C LEU A 46 -4.16 -11.90 -16.27
N PHE A 47 -2.87 -11.61 -16.28
CA PHE A 47 -2.05 -11.66 -17.47
C PHE A 47 -1.98 -13.08 -18.06
N GLU A 48 -1.75 -14.09 -17.23
CA GLU A 48 -1.79 -15.50 -17.66
C GLU A 48 -3.16 -15.87 -18.25
N SER A 49 -4.25 -15.44 -17.61
CA SER A 49 -5.62 -15.65 -18.09
C SER A 49 -5.87 -14.93 -19.42
N CYS A 50 -5.36 -13.71 -19.58
CA CYS A 50 -5.39 -12.95 -20.84
C CYS A 50 -4.66 -13.69 -21.96
N VAL A 51 -3.45 -14.19 -21.69
CA VAL A 51 -2.66 -14.95 -22.67
C VAL A 51 -3.40 -16.22 -23.09
N LYS A 52 -3.96 -16.96 -22.12
CA LYS A 52 -4.74 -18.17 -22.39
C LYS A 52 -5.96 -17.88 -23.28
N ALA A 53 -6.79 -16.91 -22.91
CA ALA A 53 -7.95 -16.51 -23.72
C ALA A 53 -7.53 -16.08 -25.13
N ARG A 54 -6.39 -15.38 -25.26
CA ARG A 54 -5.86 -14.99 -26.57
C ARG A 54 -5.42 -16.19 -27.42
N MET A 55 -4.81 -17.21 -26.81
CA MET A 55 -4.41 -18.45 -27.50
C MET A 55 -5.62 -19.27 -27.97
N GLU A 56 -6.72 -19.24 -27.20
CA GLU A 56 -7.98 -19.91 -27.52
C GLU A 56 -8.82 -19.13 -28.56
N ASN A 57 -8.31 -18.01 -29.07
CA ASN A 57 -9.02 -17.05 -29.94
C ASN A 57 -10.29 -16.45 -29.27
N ASP A 58 -10.38 -16.49 -27.95
CA ASP A 58 -11.42 -15.82 -27.19
C ASP A 58 -11.07 -14.34 -27.00
N THR A 59 -11.40 -13.54 -28.02
CA THR A 59 -11.03 -12.12 -28.06
C THR A 59 -11.77 -11.28 -27.03
N VAL A 60 -12.97 -11.70 -26.61
CA VAL A 60 -13.79 -10.94 -25.66
C VAL A 60 -13.17 -11.03 -24.27
N HIS A 61 -12.86 -12.24 -23.81
CA HIS A 61 -12.23 -12.42 -22.50
C HIS A 61 -10.79 -11.90 -22.49
N ALA A 62 -10.02 -12.08 -23.57
CA ALA A 62 -8.69 -11.51 -23.68
C ALA A 62 -8.70 -9.97 -23.52
N MET A 63 -9.66 -9.28 -24.16
CA MET A 63 -9.79 -7.83 -24.02
C MET A 63 -10.20 -7.42 -22.60
N MET A 64 -11.13 -8.15 -21.98
CA MET A 64 -11.56 -7.93 -20.60
C MET A 64 -10.38 -8.05 -19.63
N TYR A 65 -9.63 -9.16 -19.68
CA TYR A 65 -8.48 -9.37 -18.81
C TYR A 65 -7.38 -8.32 -19.04
N ALA A 66 -7.13 -7.91 -20.29
CA ALA A 66 -6.15 -6.89 -20.60
C ALA A 66 -6.51 -5.51 -19.99
N ASN A 67 -7.78 -5.13 -20.02
CA ASN A 67 -8.25 -3.90 -19.39
C ASN A 67 -8.03 -3.95 -17.87
N GLU A 68 -8.28 -5.11 -17.26
CA GLU A 68 -8.16 -5.26 -15.81
C GLU A 68 -6.69 -5.26 -15.35
N CYS A 69 -5.78 -5.84 -16.14
CA CYS A 69 -4.34 -5.64 -15.93
C CYS A 69 -3.96 -4.15 -15.98
N ALA A 70 -4.52 -3.38 -16.92
CA ALA A 70 -4.23 -1.96 -17.01
C ALA A 70 -4.69 -1.19 -15.77
N GLU A 71 -5.87 -1.49 -15.23
CA GLU A 71 -6.36 -0.88 -13.98
C GLU A 71 -5.53 -1.28 -12.77
N ILE A 72 -5.16 -2.56 -12.63
CA ILE A 72 -4.28 -3.02 -11.53
C ILE A 72 -2.93 -2.31 -11.58
N ARG A 73 -2.33 -2.16 -12.77
CA ARG A 73 -1.04 -1.48 -12.94
C ARG A 73 -1.12 0.01 -12.61
N LYS A 74 -2.24 0.68 -12.88
CA LYS A 74 -2.46 2.07 -12.44
C LYS A 74 -2.46 2.16 -10.92
N ILE A 75 -3.15 1.25 -10.23
CA ILE A 75 -3.19 1.21 -8.77
C ILE A 75 -1.79 0.89 -8.22
N ALA A 76 -1.08 -0.08 -8.81
CA ALA A 76 0.27 -0.43 -8.40
C ALA A 76 1.23 0.77 -8.49
N LEU A 77 1.13 1.58 -9.56
CA LEU A 77 1.91 2.81 -9.70
C LEU A 77 1.62 3.81 -8.58
N LEU A 78 0.35 3.99 -8.19
CA LEU A 78 -0.04 4.85 -7.07
C LEU A 78 0.53 4.35 -5.74
N VAL A 79 0.50 3.04 -5.51
CA VAL A 79 1.05 2.40 -4.29
C VAL A 79 2.55 2.62 -4.20
N VAL A 80 3.29 2.35 -5.28
CA VAL A 80 4.74 2.57 -5.34
C VAL A 80 5.09 4.05 -5.13
N SER A 81 4.34 4.96 -5.75
CA SER A 81 4.57 6.40 -5.58
C SER A 81 4.30 6.85 -4.14
N SER A 82 3.26 6.31 -3.50
CA SER A 82 2.95 6.58 -2.10
C SER A 82 4.02 6.04 -1.17
N LYS A 83 4.53 4.83 -1.45
CA LYS A 83 5.63 4.23 -0.69
C LYS A 83 6.87 5.11 -0.77
N TYR A 84 7.28 5.50 -1.98
CA TYR A 84 8.43 6.38 -2.19
C TYR A 84 8.27 7.71 -1.44
N ALA A 85 7.08 8.31 -1.45
CA ALA A 85 6.82 9.54 -0.71
C ALA A 85 7.01 9.36 0.81
N LEU A 86 6.56 8.23 1.38
CA LEU A 86 6.74 7.92 2.81
C LEU A 86 8.21 7.61 3.16
N GLU A 87 8.92 6.87 2.29
CA GLU A 87 10.36 6.58 2.47
C GLU A 87 11.20 7.87 2.51
N GLN A 88 10.82 8.90 1.75
CA GLN A 88 11.52 10.20 1.76
C GLN A 88 11.25 11.04 3.03
N MET A 89 10.26 10.66 3.85
CA MET A 89 9.88 11.38 5.08
C MET A 89 10.48 10.77 6.35
N VAL A 90 10.89 9.50 6.29
CA VAL A 90 11.57 8.76 7.37
C VAL A 90 13.07 8.96 7.25
#